data_AF-A0A914G0J5-F1
#
_entry.id   AF-A0A914G0J5-F1
#
_cell.length_a   1.000
_cell.length_b   1.000
_cell.length_c   1.000
_cell.angle_alpha   90.00
_cell.angle_beta   90.00
_cell.angle_gamma   90.00
#
_symmetry.space_group_name_H-M   'P 1'
#
loop_
_entity.id
_entity.type
_entity.pdbx_description
1 polymer ?
#
loop_
_entity_poly.entity_id
_entity_poly.type
_entity_poly.pdbx_seq_one_letter_code
_entity_poly.pdbx_strand_id
1 'polypeptide(L)'
;SELCRRMTDLMPFVKNAAKETIEMCQEMFKEYRWNCSTIKKAPNFENDLIKASREWADAAWKSKIRTSRDLGPGGEFIWDEDELELLDEQNSILTTPASPRMHEIKGNTEGKTIVMNQQNNYIGRQIVVKSQFQKCKCHGVSSSCQVQTCWSTLPPFKAIAEG
;
A
#
# COMPACT_ATOMS: atom_id res chain seq x y z
N SER A 1 9.28 23.12 1.02
CA SER A 1 9.32 22.88 -0.44
C SER A 1 8.42 23.90 -1.13
N GLU A 2 8.69 24.20 -2.41
CA GLU A 2 7.84 25.09 -3.22
C GLU A 2 6.40 24.56 -3.36
N LEU A 3 6.24 23.24 -3.48
CA LEU A 3 4.94 22.57 -3.54
C LEU A 3 4.05 22.88 -2.33
N CYS A 4 4.63 22.87 -1.13
CA CYS A 4 3.92 23.19 0.12
C CYS A 4 3.41 24.64 0.14
N ARG A 5 4.15 25.57 -0.46
CA ARG A 5 3.75 26.99 -0.57
C ARG A 5 2.61 27.20 -1.57
N ARG A 6 2.53 26.36 -2.61
CA ARG A 6 1.49 26.45 -3.64
C ARG A 6 0.19 25.75 -3.23
N MET A 7 0.27 24.78 -2.32
CA MET A 7 -0.83 23.87 -2.01
C MET A 7 -1.29 23.99 -0.54
N THR A 8 -1.32 25.21 -0.02
CA THR A 8 -1.59 25.51 1.40
C THR A 8 -2.92 24.93 1.88
N ASP A 9 -3.94 24.94 1.03
CA ASP A 9 -5.29 24.48 1.37
C ASP A 9 -5.36 22.96 1.57
N LEU A 10 -4.44 22.21 0.93
CA LEU A 10 -4.37 20.75 1.08
C LEU A 10 -3.47 20.33 2.25
N MET A 11 -2.59 21.20 2.74
CA MET A 11 -1.62 20.85 3.77
C MET A 11 -2.22 20.33 5.09
N PRO A 12 -3.38 20.83 5.58
CA PRO A 12 -4.03 20.26 6.76
C PRO A 12 -4.39 18.78 6.56
N PHE A 13 -4.91 18.41 5.39
CA PHE A 13 -5.26 17.04 5.05
C PHE A 13 -4.02 16.16 4.93
N VAL A 14 -2.96 16.66 4.28
CA VAL A 14 -1.67 15.96 4.18
C VAL A 14 -1.08 15.69 5.57
N LYS A 15 -1.13 16.68 6.47
CA LYS A 15 -0.63 16.53 7.85
C LYS A 15 -1.45 15.48 8.63
N ASN A 16 -2.77 15.52 8.51
CA ASN A 16 -3.64 14.57 9.20
C ASN A 16 -3.44 13.14 8.66
N ALA A 17 -3.37 12.97 7.34
CA ALA A 17 -3.11 11.67 6.72
C ALA A 17 -1.76 11.09 7.18
N ALA A 18 -0.71 11.91 7.24
CA ALA A 18 0.60 11.48 7.75
C ALA A 18 0.53 11.04 9.22
N LYS A 19 -0.24 11.76 10.05
CA LYS A 19 -0.46 11.42 11.45
C LYS A 19 -1.21 10.10 11.60
N GLU A 20 -2.33 9.91 10.90
CA GLU A 20 -3.13 8.68 10.91
C GLU A 20 -2.30 7.47 10.47
N THR A 21 -1.44 7.66 9.45
CA THR A 21 -0.54 6.61 8.97
C THR A 21 0.47 6.18 10.04
N ILE A 22 1.05 7.13 10.77
CA ILE A 22 2.00 6.83 11.85
C ILE A 22 1.29 6.10 12.99
N GLU A 23 0.11 6.56 13.39
CA GLU A 23 -0.68 5.94 14.46
C GLU A 23 -1.07 4.51 14.09
N MET A 24 -1.51 4.27 12.86
CA MET A 24 -1.83 2.93 12.37
C MET A 24 -0.60 2.01 12.34
N CYS A 25 0.56 2.52 11.89
CA CYS A 25 1.80 1.74 11.91
C CYS A 25 2.15 1.29 13.34
N GLN A 26 2.10 2.21 14.30
CA GLN A 26 2.38 1.91 15.69
C GLN A 26 1.40 0.90 16.27
N GLU A 27 0.12 1.00 15.93
CA GLU A 27 -0.90 0.04 16.39
C GLU A 27 -0.67 -1.36 15.79
N MET A 28 -0.44 -1.46 14.49
CA MET A 28 -0.20 -2.74 13.82
C MET A 28 1.06 -3.43 14.33
N PHE A 29 2.12 -2.66 14.60
CA PHE A 29 3.41 -3.18 14.99
C PHE A 29 3.69 -3.09 16.51
N LYS A 30 2.67 -2.83 17.34
CA LYS A 30 2.85 -2.56 18.78
C LYS A 30 3.58 -3.66 19.56
N GLU A 31 3.36 -4.92 19.18
CA GLU A 31 3.98 -6.09 19.82
C GLU A 31 5.31 -6.52 19.15
N TYR A 32 5.73 -5.83 18.08
CA TYR A 32 6.93 -6.20 17.33
C TYR A 32 8.17 -5.48 17.86
N ARG A 33 9.35 -6.11 17.71
CA ARG A 33 10.65 -5.51 18.06
C ARG A 33 10.87 -4.15 17.40
N TRP A 34 10.42 -4.01 16.15
CA TRP A 34 10.29 -2.73 15.49
C TRP A 34 8.81 -2.34 15.47
N ASN A 35 8.46 -1.29 16.21
CA ASN A 35 7.08 -0.89 16.50
C ASN A 35 6.73 0.49 15.90
N CYS A 36 7.42 0.89 14.83
CA CYS A 36 7.25 2.19 14.18
C CYS A 36 7.52 3.44 15.07
N SER A 37 8.12 3.31 16.25
CA SER A 37 8.37 4.45 17.16
C SER A 37 9.28 5.53 16.57
N THR A 38 10.27 5.13 15.77
CA THR A 38 11.27 5.99 15.15
C THR A 38 10.71 6.86 14.02
N ILE A 39 9.59 6.49 13.40
CA ILE A 39 8.96 7.23 12.30
C ILE A 39 8.53 8.64 12.74
N LYS A 40 8.20 8.83 14.03
CA LYS A 40 7.85 10.13 14.60
C LYS A 40 8.99 11.17 14.52
N LYS A 41 10.23 10.75 14.30
CA LYS A 41 11.39 11.64 14.18
C LYS A 41 11.49 12.32 12.81
N ALA A 42 10.56 12.04 11.89
CA ALA A 42 10.48 12.68 10.59
C ALA A 42 10.63 14.22 10.69
N PRO A 43 11.41 14.87 9.79
CA PRO A 43 12.15 14.27 8.68
C PRO A 43 13.51 13.67 9.05
N ASN A 44 13.92 13.77 10.32
CA ASN A 44 15.22 13.31 10.83
C ASN A 44 15.16 11.83 11.21
N PHE A 45 15.16 10.98 10.20
CA PHE A 45 15.06 9.54 10.37
C PHE A 45 16.30 8.91 11.02
N GLU A 46 16.10 7.80 11.72
CA GLU A 46 17.19 6.98 12.26
C GLU A 46 17.67 5.93 11.25
N ASN A 47 18.76 5.23 11.59
CA ASN A 47 19.40 4.28 10.68
C ASN A 47 18.50 3.12 10.25
N ASP A 48 17.47 2.80 11.04
CA ASP A 48 16.46 1.79 10.73
C ASP A 48 15.56 2.18 9.55
N LEU A 49 15.42 3.48 9.29
CA LEU A 49 14.62 4.05 8.20
C LEU A 49 15.48 4.61 7.05
N ILE A 50 16.76 4.88 7.30
CA ILE A 50 17.72 5.38 6.29
C ILE A 50 18.37 4.23 5.51
N LYS A 51 18.59 3.08 6.13
CA LYS A 51 19.23 1.95 5.46
C LYS A 51 18.17 1.07 4.81
N ALA A 52 18.12 1.06 3.48
CA ALA A 52 17.43 0.02 2.75
C ALA A 52 18.01 -1.35 3.16
N SER A 53 17.28 -2.14 3.95
CA SER A 53 17.73 -3.49 4.25
C SER A 53 17.63 -4.31 2.98
N ARG A 54 18.72 -4.99 2.64
CA ARG A 54 18.80 -5.87 1.47
C ARG A 54 17.69 -6.93 1.50
N GLU A 55 17.29 -7.33 2.69
CA GLU A 55 16.15 -8.20 2.97
C GLU A 55 14.79 -7.57 2.60
N TRP A 56 14.56 -6.26 2.77
CA TRP A 56 13.26 -5.64 2.42
C TRP A 56 13.02 -5.57 0.91
N ALA A 57 14.09 -5.38 0.13
CA ALA A 57 14.04 -5.44 -1.33
C ALA A 57 13.70 -6.86 -1.84
N ASP A 58 14.11 -7.90 -1.09
CA ASP A 58 14.02 -9.29 -1.51
C ASP A 58 12.90 -10.11 -0.81
N ALA A 59 12.35 -9.67 0.34
CA ALA A 59 11.64 -10.58 1.26
C ALA A 59 10.14 -10.34 1.55
N ALA A 60 9.48 -9.25 1.15
CA ALA A 60 8.14 -8.97 1.71
C ALA A 60 6.92 -9.39 0.87
N TRP A 61 7.00 -9.35 -0.48
CA TRP A 61 5.80 -9.54 -1.32
C TRP A 61 5.68 -10.93 -1.97
N LYS A 62 6.82 -11.62 -2.18
CA LYS A 62 6.84 -12.96 -2.80
C LYS A 62 6.16 -14.05 -1.94
N SER A 63 6.01 -13.84 -0.64
CA SER A 63 5.48 -14.85 0.30
C SER A 63 4.00 -14.68 0.63
N LYS A 64 3.41 -13.49 0.43
CA LYS A 64 1.97 -13.21 0.64
C LYS A 64 1.10 -13.50 -0.59
N ILE A 65 1.71 -13.63 -1.78
CA ILE A 65 1.10 -14.16 -3.02
C ILE A 65 1.05 -15.69 -2.95
N ARG A 66 0.35 -16.22 -1.95
CA ARG A 66 0.07 -17.65 -1.84
C ARG A 66 -1.22 -17.84 -1.07
N THR A 67 -2.29 -17.27 -1.59
CA THR A 67 -3.64 -17.54 -1.12
C THR A 67 -4.22 -18.76 -1.85
N SER A 68 -5.12 -19.43 -1.13
CA SER A 68 -5.87 -20.68 -1.39
C SER A 68 -5.25 -21.83 -2.20
N ARG A 69 -5.02 -22.97 -1.53
CA ARG A 69 -4.67 -24.25 -2.16
C ARG A 69 -5.93 -25.10 -2.32
N ASP A 70 -6.59 -25.02 -3.46
CA ASP A 70 -7.56 -26.05 -3.84
C ASP A 70 -6.92 -27.00 -4.86
N LEU A 71 -6.86 -28.28 -4.50
CA LEU A 71 -6.41 -29.36 -5.38
C LEU A 71 -7.59 -29.78 -6.26
N GLY A 72 -7.44 -29.67 -7.58
CA GLY A 72 -8.43 -30.20 -8.51
C GLY A 72 -8.55 -31.73 -8.41
N PRO A 73 -9.66 -32.33 -8.88
CA PRO A 73 -9.81 -33.77 -8.94
C PRO A 73 -8.83 -34.35 -9.98
N GLY A 74 -7.65 -34.75 -9.50
CA GLY A 74 -6.50 -35.13 -10.33
C GLY A 74 -5.15 -34.68 -9.78
N GLY A 75 -5.14 -33.84 -8.73
CA GLY A 75 -3.90 -33.30 -8.16
C GLY A 75 -3.27 -32.19 -9.02
N GLU A 76 -3.98 -31.73 -10.04
CA GLU A 76 -3.60 -30.59 -10.86
C GLU A 76 -4.03 -29.31 -10.16
N PHE A 77 -3.15 -28.30 -10.22
CA PHE A 77 -3.41 -26.98 -9.64
C PHE A 77 -4.41 -26.23 -10.53
N ILE A 78 -5.56 -25.88 -9.98
CA ILE A 78 -6.53 -24.99 -10.64
C ILE A 78 -6.26 -23.59 -10.09
N TRP A 79 -5.83 -22.69 -10.96
CA TRP A 79 -5.76 -21.26 -10.65
C TRP A 79 -7.12 -20.66 -11.05
N ASP A 80 -7.78 -19.96 -10.14
CA ASP A 80 -8.94 -19.14 -10.53
C ASP A 80 -8.44 -18.05 -11.49
N GLU A 81 -9.13 -17.84 -12.62
CA GLU A 81 -8.74 -16.81 -13.60
C GLU A 81 -8.71 -15.41 -12.95
N ASP A 82 -9.62 -15.17 -12.00
CA ASP A 82 -9.68 -13.94 -11.19
C ASP A 82 -8.47 -13.79 -10.24
N GLU A 83 -7.87 -14.90 -9.77
CA GLU A 83 -6.70 -14.87 -8.88
C GLU A 83 -5.42 -14.56 -9.68
N LEU A 84 -5.28 -15.08 -10.90
CA LEU A 84 -4.15 -14.77 -11.79
C LEU A 84 -4.14 -13.30 -12.22
N GLU A 85 -5.30 -12.70 -12.47
CA GLU A 85 -5.40 -11.29 -12.88
C GLU A 85 -4.97 -10.35 -11.74
N LEU A 86 -5.36 -10.65 -10.48
CA LEU A 86 -4.90 -9.92 -9.30
C LEU A 86 -3.39 -10.01 -9.08
N LEU A 87 -2.79 -11.17 -9.36
CA LEU A 87 -1.34 -11.37 -9.25
C LEU A 87 -0.56 -10.64 -10.33
N ASP A 88 -1.03 -10.65 -11.58
CA ASP A 88 -0.42 -9.89 -12.66
C ASP A 88 -0.56 -8.37 -12.47
N GLU A 89 -1.67 -7.92 -11.90
CA GLU A 89 -1.86 -6.50 -11.59
C GLU A 89 -0.99 -6.03 -10.42
N GLN A 90 -0.82 -6.87 -9.39
CA GLN A 90 0.12 -6.60 -8.29
C GLN A 90 1.57 -6.65 -8.78
N ASN A 91 1.93 -7.62 -9.62
CA ASN A 91 3.23 -7.69 -10.27
C ASN A 91 3.48 -6.46 -11.15
N SER A 92 2.48 -5.95 -11.86
CA SER A 92 2.56 -4.72 -12.66
C SER A 92 2.81 -3.47 -11.79
N ILE A 93 2.13 -3.33 -10.65
CA ILE A 93 2.41 -2.24 -9.68
C ILE A 93 3.85 -2.33 -9.15
N LEU A 94 4.36 -3.54 -8.93
CA LEU A 94 5.68 -3.82 -8.36
C LEU A 94 6.82 -3.75 -9.40
N THR A 95 6.50 -3.81 -10.71
CA THR A 95 7.50 -3.88 -11.81
C THR A 95 7.43 -2.69 -12.78
N THR A 96 6.80 -1.57 -12.37
CA THR A 96 6.61 -0.41 -13.24
C THR A 96 7.89 0.08 -13.93
N PRO A 97 7.84 0.46 -15.23
CA PRO A 97 8.99 0.89 -16.03
C PRO A 97 9.63 2.22 -15.59
N ALA A 98 9.10 2.88 -14.55
CA ALA A 98 9.70 4.05 -13.91
C ALA A 98 10.80 3.69 -12.88
N SER A 99 11.01 2.40 -12.58
CA SER A 99 12.10 1.96 -11.70
C SER A 99 13.30 1.50 -12.54
N PRO A 100 14.50 2.09 -12.38
CA PRO A 100 15.74 1.42 -12.79
C PRO A 100 15.76 0.03 -12.16
N ARG A 101 16.24 -1.00 -12.86
CA ARG A 101 16.41 -2.32 -12.24
C ARG A 101 17.32 -2.13 -11.03
N MET A 102 16.97 -2.70 -9.86
CA MET A 102 17.81 -2.61 -8.64
C MET A 102 19.29 -3.04 -8.90
N HIS A 103 19.51 -3.87 -9.93
CA HIS A 103 20.83 -4.28 -10.43
C HIS A 103 21.62 -3.21 -11.19
N GLU A 104 20.98 -2.14 -11.68
CA GLU A 104 21.61 -0.99 -12.37
C GLU A 104 22.21 0.01 -11.38
N ILE A 105 21.72 0.02 -10.13
CA ILE A 105 22.22 0.86 -9.03
C ILE A 105 23.30 0.11 -8.23
N LYS A 106 24.31 -0.45 -8.91
CA LYS A 106 25.43 -1.13 -8.23
C LYS A 106 26.34 -0.09 -7.55
N GLY A 107 26.58 -0.26 -6.25
CA GLY A 107 27.60 0.50 -5.49
C GLY A 107 27.13 1.75 -4.74
N ASN A 108 25.92 2.26 -4.97
CA ASN A 108 25.40 3.46 -4.28
C ASN A 108 24.23 3.12 -3.34
N THR A 109 24.50 3.01 -2.04
CA THR A 109 23.48 2.73 -1.00
C THR A 109 22.46 3.85 -0.82
N GLU A 110 22.85 5.09 -1.07
CA GLU A 110 21.96 6.27 -0.99
C GLU A 110 20.98 6.28 -2.17
N GLY A 111 21.49 6.03 -3.38
CA GLY A 111 20.66 5.89 -4.59
C GLY A 111 19.64 4.76 -4.50
N LYS A 112 20.02 3.61 -3.92
CA LYS A 112 19.10 2.48 -3.69
C LYS A 112 17.95 2.85 -2.75
N THR A 113 18.24 3.59 -1.69
CA THR A 113 17.23 3.99 -0.70
C THR A 113 16.24 4.97 -1.30
N ILE A 114 16.70 5.93 -2.11
CA ILE A 114 15.83 6.90 -2.78
C ILE A 114 14.85 6.18 -3.72
N VAL A 115 15.33 5.26 -4.55
CA VAL A 115 14.49 4.51 -5.49
C VAL A 115 13.50 3.61 -4.76
N MET A 116 13.95 2.92 -3.70
CA MET A 116 13.06 2.09 -2.88
C MET A 116 11.96 2.94 -2.22
N ASN A 117 12.30 4.11 -1.67
CA ASN A 117 11.31 5.00 -1.06
C ASN A 117 10.31 5.55 -2.09
N GLN A 118 10.76 5.89 -3.30
CA GLN A 118 9.87 6.31 -4.38
C GLN A 118 8.89 5.20 -4.78
N GLN A 119 9.40 3.98 -4.92
CA GLN A 119 8.60 2.80 -5.25
C GLN A 119 7.60 2.47 -4.13
N ASN A 120 8.03 2.46 -2.86
CA ASN A 120 7.16 2.24 -1.71
C ASN A 120 6.03 3.28 -1.64
N ASN A 121 6.36 4.56 -1.89
CA ASN A 121 5.37 5.62 -1.94
C ASN A 121 4.38 5.44 -3.10
N TYR A 122 4.84 4.94 -4.24
CA TYR A 122 3.97 4.62 -5.38
C TYR A 122 3.03 3.47 -5.06
N ILE A 123 3.55 2.34 -4.55
CA ILE A 123 2.76 1.18 -4.16
C ILE A 123 1.71 1.57 -3.12
N GLY A 124 2.10 2.31 -2.08
CA GLY A 124 1.16 2.78 -1.04
C GLY A 124 0.00 3.60 -1.62
N ARG A 125 0.27 4.47 -2.61
CA ARG A 125 -0.80 5.21 -3.32
C ARG A 125 -1.70 4.28 -4.13
N GLN A 126 -1.14 3.29 -4.81
CA GLN A 126 -1.92 2.33 -5.60
C GLN A 126 -2.84 1.49 -4.71
N ILE A 127 -2.36 1.02 -3.56
CA ILE A 127 -3.17 0.26 -2.60
C ILE A 127 -4.40 1.08 -2.20
N VAL A 128 -4.22 2.35 -1.79
CA VAL A 128 -5.35 3.22 -1.42
C VAL A 128 -6.33 3.41 -2.58
N VAL A 129 -5.85 3.62 -3.80
CA VAL A 129 -6.72 3.79 -4.98
C VAL A 129 -7.53 2.52 -5.25
N LYS A 130 -6.89 1.34 -5.17
CA LYS A 130 -7.52 0.05 -5.42
C LYS A 130 -8.45 -0.43 -4.31
N SER A 131 -8.22 0.00 -3.07
CA SER A 131 -9.12 -0.30 -1.96
C SER A 131 -10.46 0.45 -2.03
N GLN A 132 -10.65 1.38 -2.96
CA GLN A 132 -11.93 2.06 -3.13
C GLN A 132 -13.05 1.08 -3.46
N PHE A 133 -14.23 1.34 -2.91
CA PHE A 133 -15.43 0.55 -3.20
C PHE A 133 -16.64 1.46 -3.43
N GLN A 134 -17.62 0.94 -4.17
CA GLN A 134 -18.87 1.65 -4.40
C GLN A 134 -19.79 1.47 -3.21
N LYS A 135 -20.15 2.58 -2.55
CA LYS A 135 -21.18 2.61 -1.51
C LYS A 135 -22.47 3.19 -2.08
N CYS A 136 -23.58 2.52 -1.84
CA CYS A 136 -24.90 2.95 -2.30
C CYS A 136 -25.83 3.27 -1.12
N LYS A 137 -26.69 4.26 -1.31
CA LYS A 137 -27.81 4.60 -0.42
C LYS A 137 -29.12 4.41 -1.16
N CYS A 138 -30.02 3.64 -0.58
CA CYS A 138 -31.33 3.34 -1.13
C CYS A 138 -32.37 4.40 -0.72
N HIS A 139 -33.26 4.74 -1.65
CA HIS A 139 -34.22 5.85 -1.53
C HIS A 139 -35.68 5.46 -1.82
N GLY A 140 -35.99 4.18 -1.99
CA GLY A 140 -37.34 3.71 -2.27
C GLY A 140 -38.26 3.70 -1.05
N VAL A 141 -39.57 3.53 -1.29
CA VAL A 141 -40.59 3.41 -0.24
C VAL A 141 -40.23 2.28 0.70
N SER A 142 -40.34 2.54 2.01
CA SER A 142 -39.95 1.59 3.07
C SER A 142 -38.49 1.13 2.99
N SER A 143 -37.56 2.00 2.59
CA SER A 143 -36.13 1.71 2.42
C SER A 143 -35.79 0.69 1.33
N SER A 144 -36.68 0.51 0.34
CA SER A 144 -36.37 -0.30 -0.84
C SER A 144 -35.27 0.33 -1.70
N CYS A 145 -34.51 -0.50 -2.42
CA CYS A 145 -33.38 -0.07 -3.28
C CYS A 145 -33.76 0.14 -4.75
N GLN A 146 -35.05 0.29 -5.05
CA GLN A 146 -35.54 0.50 -6.42
C GLN A 146 -34.93 1.75 -7.08
N VAL A 147 -34.70 2.78 -6.27
CA VAL A 147 -33.89 3.95 -6.60
C VAL A 147 -32.78 4.03 -5.57
N GLN A 148 -31.55 4.21 -6.04
CA GLN A 148 -30.39 4.36 -5.17
C GLN A 148 -29.39 5.36 -5.74
N THR A 149 -28.64 5.99 -4.85
CA THR A 149 -27.51 6.86 -5.20
C THR A 149 -26.23 6.19 -4.72
N CYS A 150 -25.27 6.03 -5.62
CA CYS A 150 -23.99 5.39 -5.33
C CYS A 150 -22.84 6.38 -5.49
N TRP A 151 -21.76 6.19 -4.72
CA TRP A 151 -20.52 6.94 -4.83
C TRP A 151 -19.32 6.06 -4.50
N SER A 152 -18.16 6.39 -5.07
CA SER A 152 -16.89 5.77 -4.67
C SER A 152 -16.44 6.30 -3.31
N THR A 153 -16.00 5.41 -2.43
CA THR A 153 -15.46 5.76 -1.11
C THR A 153 -14.36 4.79 -0.70
N LEU A 154 -13.51 5.23 0.23
CA LEU A 154 -12.53 4.36 0.87
C LEU A 154 -13.14 3.57 2.04
N PRO A 155 -12.66 2.35 2.31
CA PRO A 155 -12.94 1.63 3.55
C PRO A 155 -12.20 2.29 4.72
N PRO A 156 -12.48 1.88 5.97
CA PRO A 156 -11.70 2.29 7.11
C PRO A 156 -10.21 2.03 6.87
N PHE A 157 -9.35 2.99 7.22
CA PHE A 157 -7.91 2.91 6.93
C PHE A 157 -7.24 1.65 7.50
N LYS A 158 -7.75 1.13 8.62
CA LYS A 158 -7.31 -0.15 9.20
C LYS A 158 -7.46 -1.32 8.23
N ALA A 159 -8.58 -1.40 7.51
CA ALA A 159 -8.82 -2.46 6.54
C ALA A 159 -7.84 -2.38 5.35
N ILE A 160 -7.48 -1.16 4.94
CA ILE A 160 -6.45 -0.93 3.90
C ILE A 160 -5.07 -1.39 4.39
N ALA A 161 -4.78 -1.20 5.68
CA ALA A 161 -3.48 -1.52 6.26
C ALA A 161 -3.28 -3.01 6.56
N GLU A 162 -4.35 -3.76 6.83
CA GLU A 162 -4.32 -5.19 7.13
C GLU A 162 -4.17 -6.06 5.87
N GLY A 163 -4.69 -5.59 4.72
CA GLY A 163 -4.59 -6.26 3.41
C GLY A 163 -5.65 -7.32 3.20
#